data_AF-A0A9D5QGN4-F1
#
_entry.id   AF-A0A9D5QGN4-F1
#
_cell.length_a   1.000
_cell.length_b   1.000
_cell.length_c   1.000
_cell.angle_alpha   90.00
_cell.angle_beta   90.00
_cell.angle_gamma   90.00
#
_symmetry.space_group_name_H-M   'P 1'
#
loop_
_entity.id
_entity.type
_entity.pdbx_description
1 polymer ?
#
loop_
_entity_poly.entity_id
_entity_poly.type
_entity_poly.pdbx_seq_one_letter_code
_entity_poly.pdbx_strand_id
1 'polypeptide(L)'
;MIINLKTLNQGRCTLAQDAVMSDEHVREGAIQGPVSCRGTLDVLHYQIHVAATFSCAVRATCSRCAEELSLPLHGEFRMILQHRDAPPGESAPADEVDFYYSDDDSEVDTRQTLYDEIMTAMPIMPLCSPDCRGVENDAVPRDRDDSIDPRWEALRKLKSSHH
;
A
#
# COMPACT_ATOMS: atom_id res chain seq x y z
N MET A 1 6.40 10.49 2.51
CA MET A 1 6.91 11.36 3.58
C MET A 1 7.96 12.28 2.96
N ILE A 2 8.28 13.45 3.53
CA ILE A 2 9.30 14.35 2.95
C ILE A 2 10.42 14.49 3.97
N ILE A 3 11.63 14.05 3.60
CA ILE A 3 12.81 14.13 4.46
C ILE A 3 13.57 15.40 4.10
N ASN A 4 13.65 16.36 5.03
CA ASN A 4 14.40 17.59 4.83
C ASN A 4 15.87 17.40 5.21
N LEU A 5 16.74 17.30 4.20
CA LEU A 5 18.15 16.98 4.34
C LEU A 5 18.91 18.05 5.13
N LYS A 6 18.50 19.32 5.04
CA LYS A 6 19.16 20.45 5.73
C LYS A 6 18.93 20.47 7.23
N THR A 7 17.93 19.74 7.71
CA THR A 7 17.60 19.66 9.15
C THR A 7 18.25 18.48 9.85
N LEU A 8 18.89 17.59 9.09
CA LEU A 8 19.52 16.38 9.62
C LEU A 8 20.91 16.67 10.17
N ASN A 9 21.17 16.16 11.38
CA ASN A 9 22.50 16.16 11.98
C ASN A 9 23.17 14.79 11.75
N GLN A 10 24.49 14.76 11.69
CA GLN A 10 25.23 13.49 11.64
C GLN A 10 24.88 12.61 12.85
N GLY A 11 24.82 11.29 12.62
CA GLY A 11 24.41 10.30 13.61
C GLY A 11 22.91 10.00 13.57
N ARG A 12 22.37 9.55 14.71
CA ARG A 12 20.98 9.09 14.80
C ARG A 12 20.02 10.26 15.03
N CYS A 13 19.10 10.46 14.10
CA CYS A 13 17.97 11.37 14.18
C CYS A 13 16.65 10.59 14.35
N THR A 14 15.63 11.23 14.92
CA THR A 14 14.26 10.70 14.95
C THR A 14 13.36 11.48 14.00
N LEU A 15 12.36 10.80 13.47
CA LEU A 15 11.39 11.36 12.55
C LEU A 15 9.98 11.04 13.03
N ALA A 16 9.11 12.04 13.02
CA ALA A 16 7.69 11.88 13.23
C ALA A 16 6.97 12.88 12.32
N GLN A 17 6.29 12.39 11.30
CA GLN A 17 5.62 13.22 10.30
C GLN A 17 4.33 12.56 9.83
N ASP A 18 3.29 13.37 9.65
CA ASP A 18 2.10 12.98 8.94
C ASP A 18 2.28 13.31 7.46
N ALA A 19 2.25 12.28 6.60
CA ALA A 19 2.40 12.42 5.16
C ALA A 19 1.02 12.47 4.50
N VAL A 20 0.77 13.54 3.75
CA VAL A 20 -0.41 13.64 2.87
C VAL A 20 -0.03 13.07 1.51
N MET A 21 -0.76 12.02 1.10
CA MET A 21 -0.59 11.40 -0.21
C MET A 21 -1.15 12.31 -1.31
N SER A 22 -0.62 12.21 -2.53
CA SER A 22 -1.15 12.97 -3.67
C SER A 22 -2.54 12.46 -4.08
N ASP A 23 -3.28 13.27 -4.84
CA ASP A 23 -4.59 12.89 -5.37
C ASP A 23 -4.55 11.62 -6.24
N GLU A 24 -3.41 11.34 -6.88
CA GLU A 24 -3.19 10.14 -7.69
C GLU A 24 -3.13 8.88 -6.82
N HIS A 25 -2.30 8.91 -5.77
CA HIS A 25 -2.18 7.82 -4.79
C HIS A 25 -3.50 7.55 -4.05
N VAL A 26 -4.27 8.61 -3.76
CA VAL A 26 -5.58 8.49 -3.12
C VAL A 26 -6.60 7.82 -4.05
N ARG A 27 -6.52 8.04 -5.37
CA ARG A 27 -7.44 7.43 -6.33
C ARG A 27 -7.15 5.95 -6.57
N GLU A 28 -5.88 5.55 -6.60
CA GLU A 28 -5.49 4.16 -6.86
C GLU A 28 -5.50 3.28 -5.60
N GLY A 29 -5.09 3.83 -4.45
CA GLY A 29 -4.96 3.08 -3.19
C GLY A 29 -5.98 3.43 -2.11
N ALA A 30 -6.90 4.37 -2.36
CA ALA A 30 -7.99 4.75 -1.45
C ALA A 30 -7.58 5.05 0.01
N ILE A 31 -6.36 5.57 0.21
CA ILE A 31 -5.82 5.98 1.52
C ILE A 31 -6.68 7.09 2.10
N GLN A 32 -7.12 6.93 3.35
CA GLN A 32 -8.02 7.84 4.04
C GLN A 32 -7.23 8.76 4.97
N GLY A 33 -7.08 10.02 4.57
CA GLY A 33 -6.42 11.04 5.39
C GLY A 33 -4.90 10.89 5.44
N PRO A 34 -4.24 11.50 6.43
CA PRO A 34 -2.79 11.47 6.54
C PRO A 34 -2.26 10.10 6.97
N VAL A 35 -1.08 9.74 6.47
CA VAL A 35 -0.32 8.57 6.91
C VAL A 35 0.66 9.01 7.99
N SER A 36 0.47 8.52 9.22
CA SER A 36 1.39 8.83 10.32
C SER A 36 2.64 7.97 10.21
N CYS A 37 3.81 8.61 10.10
CA CYS A 37 5.10 7.94 9.98
C CYS A 37 5.97 8.28 11.19
N ARG A 38 6.64 7.27 11.77
CA ARG A 38 7.59 7.45 12.87
C ARG A 38 8.81 6.58 12.67
N GLY A 39 10.00 7.08 12.93
CA GLY A 39 11.21 6.31 12.69
C GLY A 39 12.49 6.94 13.17
N THR A 40 13.59 6.31 12.77
CA THR A 40 14.95 6.77 12.97
C THR A 40 15.66 6.90 11.64
N LEU A 41 16.49 7.93 11.51
CA LEU A 41 17.44 8.09 10.42
C LEU A 41 18.84 7.99 10.99
N ASP A 42 19.63 7.05 10.50
CA ASP A 42 21.05 6.97 10.80
C ASP A 42 21.81 7.68 9.66
N VAL A 43 22.23 8.92 9.94
CA VAL A 43 22.90 9.83 9.00
C VAL A 43 24.40 9.58 9.07
N LEU A 44 24.92 8.91 8.05
CA LEU A 44 26.33 8.64 7.83
C LEU A 44 26.93 9.70 6.90
N HIS A 45 28.22 9.58 6.57
CA HIS A 45 28.92 10.59 5.79
C HIS A 45 28.34 10.75 4.37
N TYR A 46 28.04 9.64 3.68
CA TYR A 46 27.48 9.64 2.32
C TYR A 46 26.16 8.88 2.20
N GLN A 47 25.58 8.45 3.31
CA GLN A 47 24.37 7.62 3.32
C GLN A 47 23.43 8.02 4.44
N ILE A 48 22.14 7.86 4.19
CA ILE A 48 21.12 7.99 5.23
C ILE A 48 20.30 6.71 5.22
N HIS A 49 20.38 5.97 6.32
CA HIS A 49 19.61 4.75 6.54
C HIS A 49 18.33 5.14 7.27
N VAL A 50 17.19 4.93 6.63
CA VAL A 50 15.88 5.25 7.19
C VAL A 50 15.23 3.96 7.65
N ALA A 51 14.79 3.92 8.90
CA ALA A 51 13.96 2.85 9.45
C ALA A 51 12.72 3.47 10.07
N ALA A 52 11.56 3.23 9.49
CA ALA A 52 10.32 3.87 9.90
C ALA A 52 9.14 2.90 9.92
N THR A 53 8.17 3.21 10.76
CA THR A 53 6.86 2.59 10.78
C THR A 53 5.81 3.56 10.27
N PHE A 54 4.74 3.03 9.70
CA PHE A 54 3.59 3.81 9.27
C PHE A 54 2.30 3.28 9.90
N SER A 55 1.31 4.15 9.98
CA SER A 55 -0.06 3.81 10.35
C SER A 55 -1.02 4.66 9.53
N CYS A 56 -2.00 4.00 8.90
CA CYS A 56 -3.01 4.66 8.08
C CYS A 56 -4.32 3.88 8.06
N ALA A 57 -5.36 4.46 7.47
CA ALA A 57 -6.57 3.77 7.11
C ALA A 57 -6.72 3.76 5.58
N VAL A 58 -7.13 2.64 5.01
CA VAL A 58 -7.39 2.49 3.58
C VAL A 58 -8.85 2.10 3.39
N ARG A 59 -9.53 2.75 2.44
CA ARG A 59 -10.88 2.34 2.03
C ARG A 59 -10.76 1.11 1.13
N ALA A 60 -11.49 0.07 1.47
CA ALA A 60 -11.51 -1.17 0.71
C ALA A 60 -12.95 -1.68 0.55
N THR A 61 -13.13 -2.67 -0.31
CA THR A 61 -14.42 -3.33 -0.51
C THR A 61 -14.35 -4.74 0.02
N CYS A 62 -15.31 -5.13 0.85
CA CYS A 62 -15.35 -6.45 1.45
C CYS A 62 -15.50 -7.50 0.35
N SER A 63 -14.59 -8.46 0.28
CA SER A 63 -14.61 -9.51 -0.75
C SER A 63 -15.80 -10.46 -0.65
N ARG A 64 -16.58 -10.42 0.45
CA ARG A 64 -17.75 -11.29 0.69
C ARG A 64 -19.09 -10.58 0.52
N CYS A 65 -19.30 -9.44 1.14
CA CYS A 65 -20.59 -8.70 1.08
C CYS A 65 -20.57 -7.52 0.11
N ALA A 66 -19.42 -7.16 -0.46
CA ALA A 66 -19.23 -6.00 -1.33
C ALA A 66 -19.50 -4.63 -0.68
N GLU A 67 -19.63 -4.57 0.66
CA GLU A 67 -19.73 -3.30 1.38
C GLU A 67 -18.37 -2.61 1.47
N GLU A 68 -18.36 -1.27 1.45
CA GLU A 68 -17.17 -0.48 1.75
C GLU A 68 -16.77 -0.66 3.22
N LEU A 69 -15.47 -0.79 3.49
CA LEU A 69 -14.89 -0.81 4.82
C LEU A 69 -13.68 0.13 4.90
N SER A 70 -13.42 0.62 6.12
CA SER A 70 -12.17 1.29 6.47
C SER A 70 -11.25 0.27 7.13
N LEU A 71 -10.13 -0.02 6.47
CA LEU A 71 -9.16 -1.00 6.94
C LEU A 71 -7.95 -0.28 7.56
N PRO A 72 -7.70 -0.43 8.87
CA PRO A 72 -6.48 0.09 9.48
C PRO A 72 -5.28 -0.75 9.02
N LEU A 73 -4.26 -0.09 8.49
CA LEU A 73 -2.99 -0.70 8.09
C LEU A 73 -1.85 -0.10 8.92
N HIS A 74 -0.90 -0.97 9.26
CA HIS A 74 0.36 -0.62 9.89
C HIS A 74 1.46 -1.48 9.30
N GLY A 75 2.67 -0.94 9.25
CA GLY A 75 3.83 -1.67 8.75
C GLY A 75 5.12 -0.92 9.04
N GLU A 76 6.22 -1.50 8.59
CA GLU A 76 7.55 -0.91 8.67
C GLU A 76 8.21 -0.92 7.30
N PHE A 77 9.03 0.09 7.04
CA PHE A 77 9.83 0.17 5.82
C PHE A 77 11.23 0.65 6.14
N ARG A 78 12.17 0.26 5.28
CA ARG A 78 13.55 0.70 5.33
C ARG A 78 13.96 1.22 3.98
N MET A 79 14.83 2.22 3.98
CA MET A 79 15.32 2.82 2.75
C MET A 79 16.73 3.37 2.94
N ILE A 80 17.51 3.35 1.88
CA ILE A 80 18.87 3.89 1.82
C ILE A 80 18.87 5.07 0.83
N LEU A 81 19.20 6.25 1.36
CA LEU A 81 19.50 7.42 0.54
C LEU A 81 21.02 7.50 0.39
N GLN A 82 21.50 7.60 -0.85
CA GLN A 82 22.90 7.65 -1.20
C GLN A 82 23.28 9.02 -1.76
N HIS A 83 24.35 9.61 -1.24
CA HIS A 83 24.94 10.82 -1.83
C HIS A 83 25.58 10.47 -3.18
N ARG A 84 25.33 11.27 -4.23
CA ARG A 84 25.86 11.03 -5.59
C ARG A 84 27.37 11.08 -5.68
N ASP A 85 28.00 11.99 -4.93
CA ASP A 85 29.45 12.20 -4.99
C ASP A 85 30.22 11.29 -4.02
N ALA A 86 29.59 10.21 -3.54
CA ALA A 86 30.26 9.24 -2.69
C ALA A 86 31.44 8.59 -3.44
N PRO A 87 32.64 8.52 -2.82
CA PRO A 87 33.79 7.89 -3.45
C PRO A 87 33.59 6.36 -3.56
N PRO A 88 34.31 5.71 -4.50
CA PRO A 88 34.33 4.25 -4.58
C PRO A 88 34.74 3.63 -3.23
N GLY A 89 33.89 2.75 -2.70
CA GLY A 89 34.08 2.13 -1.38
C GLY A 89 33.18 2.70 -0.27
N GLU A 90 32.54 3.85 -0.50
CA GLU A 90 31.54 4.44 0.41
C GLU A 90 30.14 4.53 -0.21
N SER A 91 30.00 4.06 -1.46
CA SER A 91 28.71 3.85 -2.12
C SER A 91 28.14 2.48 -1.77
N ALA A 92 26.85 2.43 -1.44
CA ALA A 92 26.11 1.18 -1.35
C ALA A 92 25.99 0.53 -2.75
N PRO A 93 25.74 -0.80 -2.82
CA PRO A 93 25.38 -1.47 -4.07
C PRO A 93 24.18 -0.77 -4.73
N ALA A 94 24.23 -0.57 -6.04
CA ALA A 94 23.24 0.25 -6.75
C ALA A 94 21.81 -0.33 -6.67
N ASP A 95 21.67 -1.63 -6.47
CA ASP A 95 20.42 -2.37 -6.27
C ASP A 95 19.87 -2.28 -4.84
N GLU A 96 20.66 -1.76 -3.89
CA GLU A 96 20.23 -1.51 -2.50
C GLU A 96 19.87 -0.03 -2.25
N VAL A 97 20.15 0.86 -3.20
CA VAL A 97 19.88 2.30 -3.07
C VAL A 97 18.48 2.65 -3.57
N ASP A 98 17.66 3.22 -2.70
CA ASP A 98 16.30 3.68 -3.06
C ASP A 98 16.32 5.08 -3.68
N PHE A 99 17.17 5.97 -3.17
CA PHE A 99 17.23 7.35 -3.62
C PHE A 99 18.66 7.86 -3.71
N TYR A 100 18.94 8.65 -4.73
CA TYR A 100 20.18 9.41 -4.85
C TYR A 100 19.91 10.89 -4.58
N TYR A 101 20.74 11.52 -3.75
CA TYR A 101 20.68 12.96 -3.47
C TYR A 101 22.05 13.62 -3.66
N SER A 102 22.04 14.94 -3.75
CA SER A 102 23.20 15.81 -3.91
C SER A 102 23.11 17.02 -2.98
N ASP A 103 24.18 17.81 -2.86
CA ASP A 103 24.22 19.01 -2.02
C ASP A 103 23.17 20.07 -2.41
N ASP A 104 22.71 20.07 -3.67
CA ASP A 104 21.68 20.98 -4.17
C ASP A 104 20.26 20.55 -3.72
N ASP A 105 20.08 19.29 -3.34
CA ASP A 105 18.79 18.76 -2.90
C ASP A 105 18.52 19.18 -1.45
N SER A 106 17.43 19.93 -1.23
CA SER A 106 17.00 20.28 0.13
C SER A 106 16.16 19.18 0.79
N GLU A 107 15.48 18.37 -0.02
CA GLU A 107 14.48 17.42 0.44
C GLU A 107 14.46 16.18 -0.46
N VAL A 108 14.11 15.03 0.14
CA VAL A 108 13.81 13.79 -0.59
C VAL A 108 12.36 13.43 -0.36
N ASP A 109 11.61 13.31 -1.46
CA ASP A 109 10.22 12.89 -1.43
C ASP A 109 10.10 11.37 -1.49
N THR A 110 9.74 10.78 -0.35
CA THR A 110 9.62 9.33 -0.17
C THR A 110 8.16 8.88 -0.12
N ARG A 111 7.22 9.74 -0.57
CA ARG A 111 5.80 9.39 -0.61
C ARG A 111 5.51 8.19 -1.49
N GLN A 112 6.23 8.02 -2.60
CA GLN A 112 6.03 6.85 -3.48
C GLN A 112 6.42 5.55 -2.78
N THR A 113 7.63 5.46 -2.20
CA THR A 113 8.07 4.27 -1.44
C THR A 113 7.11 3.94 -0.30
N LEU A 114 6.63 4.97 0.42
CA LEU A 114 5.64 4.80 1.47
C LEU A 114 4.30 4.25 0.92
N TYR A 115 3.85 4.75 -0.23
CA TYR A 115 2.66 4.24 -0.90
C TYR A 115 2.81 2.78 -1.29
N ASP A 116 3.94 2.41 -1.89
CA ASP A 116 4.22 1.04 -2.32
C ASP A 116 4.22 0.07 -1.12
N GLU A 117 4.77 0.50 0.02
CA GLU A 117 4.72 -0.29 1.25
C GLU A 117 3.29 -0.43 1.81
N ILE A 118 2.49 0.65 1.79
CA ILE A 118 1.08 0.59 2.22
C ILE A 118 0.30 -0.38 1.34
N MET A 119 0.51 -0.36 0.03
CA MET A 119 -0.10 -1.30 -0.91
C MET A 119 0.36 -2.73 -0.67
N THR A 120 1.64 -2.92 -0.30
CA THR A 120 2.18 -4.24 0.06
C THR A 120 1.56 -4.79 1.35
N ALA A 121 1.24 -3.92 2.31
CA ALA A 121 0.56 -4.29 3.55
C ALA A 121 -0.95 -4.57 3.36
N MET A 122 -1.53 -4.22 2.20
CA MET A 122 -2.94 -4.42 1.91
C MET A 122 -3.27 -5.93 1.78
N PRO A 123 -4.27 -6.46 2.51
CA PRO A 123 -4.69 -7.84 2.35
C PRO A 123 -5.26 -8.11 0.95
N ILE A 124 -4.93 -9.28 0.39
CA ILE A 124 -5.47 -9.74 -0.90
C ILE A 124 -7.01 -9.88 -0.85
N MET A 125 -7.56 -10.26 0.30
CA MET A 125 -9.00 -10.48 0.52
C MET A 125 -9.48 -9.70 1.75
N PRO A 126 -9.73 -8.39 1.64
CA PRO A 126 -10.24 -7.59 2.76
C PRO A 126 -11.65 -8.03 3.15
N LEU A 127 -11.89 -8.17 4.46
CA LEU A 127 -13.19 -8.52 5.02
C LEU A 127 -13.62 -7.44 6.02
N CYS A 128 -14.90 -7.07 6.01
CA CYS A 128 -15.46 -6.12 6.99
C CYS A 128 -15.51 -6.70 8.42
N SER A 129 -15.47 -8.03 8.53
CA SER A 129 -15.40 -8.78 9.79
C SER A 129 -14.84 -10.19 9.51
N PRO A 130 -14.11 -10.81 10.46
CA PRO A 130 -13.67 -12.21 10.34
C PRO A 130 -14.81 -13.19 10.03
N ASP A 131 -16.02 -12.89 10.54
CA ASP A 131 -17.21 -13.72 10.40
C ASP A 131 -18.24 -13.16 9.39
N CYS A 132 -17.81 -12.27 8.48
CA CYS A 132 -18.70 -11.67 7.47
C CYS A 132 -19.49 -12.77 6.73
N ARG A 133 -20.82 -12.73 6.69
CA ARG A 133 -21.62 -13.81 6.08
C ARG A 133 -21.64 -13.78 4.55
N GLY A 134 -21.29 -12.65 3.96
CA GLY A 134 -21.47 -12.36 2.53
C GLY A 134 -22.76 -11.60 2.27
N VAL A 135 -23.10 -11.43 1.00
CA VAL A 135 -24.33 -10.73 0.60
C VAL A 135 -25.55 -11.42 1.23
N GLU A 136 -26.33 -10.68 2.01
CA GLU A 136 -27.59 -11.18 2.57
C GLU A 136 -28.60 -11.35 1.42
N ASN A 137 -29.07 -12.58 1.22
CA ASN A 137 -29.89 -12.99 0.08
C ASN A 137 -31.38 -12.57 0.23
N ASP A 138 -31.64 -11.59 1.09
CA ASP A 138 -32.99 -11.16 1.44
C ASP A 138 -33.56 -10.18 0.40
N ALA A 139 -32.68 -9.61 -0.43
CA ALA A 139 -33.02 -8.66 -1.49
C ALA A 139 -33.33 -9.33 -2.85
N VAL A 140 -33.14 -10.65 -2.99
CA VAL A 140 -33.52 -11.37 -4.22
C VAL A 140 -34.92 -11.93 -4.02
N PRO A 141 -35.94 -11.45 -4.75
CA PRO A 141 -37.22 -12.13 -4.78
C PRO A 141 -36.95 -13.59 -5.16
N ARG A 142 -37.31 -14.53 -4.28
CA ARG A 142 -37.34 -15.95 -4.63
C ARG A 142 -38.52 -16.23 -5.56
N ASP A 143 -38.66 -15.45 -6.62
CA ASP A 143 -39.47 -15.89 -7.74
C ASP A 143 -38.60 -16.92 -8.46
N ARG A 144 -38.84 -18.20 -8.17
CA ARG A 144 -38.29 -19.27 -8.98
C ARG A 144 -39.00 -19.20 -10.32
N ASP A 145 -38.46 -18.39 -11.22
CA ASP A 145 -38.72 -18.62 -12.63
C ASP A 145 -37.97 -19.91 -13.01
N ASP A 146 -38.70 -21.02 -13.04
CA ASP A 146 -38.19 -22.31 -13.51
C ASP A 146 -37.95 -22.31 -15.04
N SER A 147 -38.17 -21.17 -15.72
CA SER A 147 -37.78 -21.01 -17.12
C SER A 147 -36.25 -20.97 -17.26
N ILE A 148 -35.74 -21.93 -18.03
CA ILE A 148 -34.31 -22.01 -18.32
C ILE A 148 -33.97 -20.89 -19.30
N ASP A 149 -32.93 -20.10 -19.00
CA ASP A 149 -32.43 -19.05 -19.89
C ASP A 149 -32.18 -19.64 -21.30
N PRO A 150 -32.70 -19.01 -22.38
CA PRO A 150 -32.53 -19.48 -23.76
C PRO A 150 -31.06 -19.75 -24.14
N ARG A 151 -30.10 -19.02 -23.57
CA ARG A 151 -28.66 -19.22 -23.81
C ARG A 151 -28.16 -20.59 -23.31
N TRP A 152 -28.84 -21.16 -22.32
CA TRP A 152 -28.43 -22.39 -21.63
C TRP A 152 -29.17 -23.63 -22.18
N GLU A 153 -30.10 -23.47 -23.11
CA GLU A 153 -30.83 -24.59 -23.75
C GLU A 153 -29.90 -25.62 -24.39
N ALA A 154 -28.77 -25.17 -24.97
CA ALA A 154 -27.79 -26.05 -25.62
C ALA A 154 -27.16 -27.06 -24.66
N LEU A 155 -27.09 -26.74 -23.35
CA LEU A 155 -26.50 -27.62 -22.32
C LEU A 155 -27.39 -28.83 -22.00
N ARG A 156 -28.67 -28.84 -22.42
CA ARG A 156 -29.53 -30.04 -22.30
C ARG A 156 -28.96 -31.24 -23.07
N LYS A 157 -28.28 -30.98 -24.19
CA LYS A 157 -27.71 -32.02 -25.05
C LYS A 157 -26.55 -32.78 -24.37
N LEU A 158 -25.94 -32.20 -23.34
CA LEU A 158 -24.85 -32.80 -22.57
C LEU A 158 -25.36 -33.63 -21.37
N LYS A 159 -26.60 -33.39 -20.90
CA LYS A 159 -27.18 -34.14 -19.78
C LYS A 159 -27.67 -35.54 -20.19
N SER A 160 -27.86 -35.77 -21.49
CA SER A 160 -28.32 -37.04 -22.07
C SER A 160 -27.20 -37.94 -22.59
N SER A 161 -25.94 -37.50 -22.58
CA SER A 161 -24.80 -38.22 -23.18
C SER A 161 -23.96 -39.01 -22.18
N HIS A 162 -24.49 -39.31 -21.00
CA HIS A 162 -23.89 -40.30 -20.09
C HIS A 162 -24.77 -41.56 -20.07
N HIS A 163 -24.44 -42.50 -20.95
CA HIS A 163 -24.60 -43.95 -20.78
C HIS A 163 -23.34 -44.59 -21.36
#